data_AF-A0A7C3BZQ1-F1
#
_entry.id   AF-A0A7C3BZQ1-F1
#
_cell.length_a   1.000
_cell.length_b   1.000
_cell.length_c   1.000
_cell.angle_alpha   90.00
_cell.angle_beta   90.00
_cell.angle_gamma   90.00
#
_symmetry.space_group_name_H-M   'P 1'
#
loop_
_entity.id
_entity.type
_entity.pdbx_description
1 polymer ?
#
loop_
_entity_poly.entity_id
_entity_poly.type
_entity_poly.pdbx_seq_one_letter_code
_entity_poly.pdbx_strand_id
1 'polypeptide(L)'
;NGVLVRGLEVRFEDGVAVEVRAEEGLEAVRALLATDEGAKRLGEVALVPADSGVRRAGVLFLNTLFDENAASHLAFGQAYSENLKDADRLAPEARKARGMNESLVHQDWMIGSEEVDVLGVREDGREVVLMERGRWAFAV
;
A
#
# COMPACT_ATOMS: atom_id res chain seq x y z
N ASN A 1 11.90 -15.52 -11.64
CA ASN A 1 12.22 -14.37 -12.50
C ASN A 1 11.13 -13.32 -12.33
N GLY A 2 11.47 -12.18 -11.76
CA GLY A 2 10.55 -11.03 -11.64
C GLY A 2 10.71 -10.06 -12.81
N VAL A 3 9.70 -9.24 -13.05
CA VAL A 3 9.76 -8.10 -13.99
C VAL A 3 10.02 -6.84 -13.17
N LEU A 4 11.02 -6.04 -13.54
CA LEU A 4 11.24 -4.74 -12.93
C LEU A 4 10.18 -3.75 -13.42
N VAL A 5 9.53 -3.07 -12.48
CA VAL A 5 8.59 -1.97 -12.75
C VAL A 5 9.22 -0.66 -12.29
N ARG A 6 9.19 0.38 -13.13
CA ARG A 6 9.76 1.70 -12.83
C ARG A 6 8.72 2.79 -13.12
N GLY A 7 8.68 3.81 -12.25
CA GLY A 7 7.83 4.99 -12.45
C GLY A 7 6.34 4.65 -12.41
N LEU A 8 5.92 3.78 -11.48
CA LEU A 8 4.52 3.39 -11.34
C LEU A 8 3.68 4.57 -10.86
N GLU A 9 2.64 4.90 -11.62
CA GLU A 9 1.60 5.85 -11.25
C GLU A 9 0.24 5.17 -11.32
N VAL A 10 -0.61 5.43 -10.33
CA VAL A 10 -1.93 4.81 -10.20
C VAL A 10 -2.96 5.88 -9.84
N ARG A 11 -4.07 5.90 -10.57
CA ARG A 11 -5.25 6.72 -10.23
C ARG A 11 -6.35 5.82 -9.70
N PHE A 12 -6.88 6.17 -8.53
CA PHE A 12 -7.99 5.48 -7.89
C PHE A 12 -9.27 6.32 -7.97
N GLU A 13 -10.39 5.66 -8.24
CA GLU A 13 -11.75 6.21 -8.14
C GLU A 13 -12.65 5.17 -7.47
N ASP A 14 -13.46 5.57 -6.50
CA ASP A 14 -14.35 4.68 -5.73
C ASP A 14 -13.68 3.39 -5.21
N GLY A 15 -12.42 3.54 -4.77
CA GLY A 15 -11.60 2.47 -4.24
C GLY A 15 -11.10 1.46 -5.29
N VAL A 16 -11.13 1.80 -6.58
CA VAL A 16 -10.66 0.97 -7.70
C VAL A 16 -9.55 1.70 -8.44
N ALA A 17 -8.45 1.01 -8.76
CA ALA A 17 -7.42 1.47 -9.68
C ALA A 17 -8.00 1.52 -11.10
N VAL A 18 -8.40 2.72 -11.53
CA VAL A 18 -9.04 2.96 -12.83
C VAL A 18 -8.02 3.25 -13.94
N GLU A 19 -6.81 3.67 -13.57
CA GLU A 19 -5.72 3.92 -14.50
C GLU A 19 -4.37 3.60 -13.86
N VAL A 20 -3.49 2.98 -14.66
CA VAL A 20 -2.12 2.65 -14.27
C VAL A 20 -1.16 2.99 -15.40
N ARG A 21 -0.05 3.63 -15.04
CA ARG A 21 1.06 3.97 -15.93
C ARG A 21 2.37 3.50 -15.30
N ALA A 22 3.33 3.15 -16.13
CA ALA A 22 4.69 2.87 -15.70
C ALA A 22 5.64 3.16 -16.87
N GLU A 23 6.85 3.63 -16.57
CA GLU A 23 7.92 3.82 -17.56
C GLU A 23 8.43 2.47 -18.07
N GLU A 24 8.53 1.49 -17.17
CA GLU A 24 8.95 0.12 -17.46
C GLU A 24 8.02 -0.87 -16.75
N GLY A 25 7.76 -2.03 -17.36
CA GLY A 25 7.04 -3.13 -16.71
C GLY A 25 5.50 -2.97 -16.64
N LEU A 26 4.90 -1.99 -17.32
CA LEU A 26 3.46 -1.73 -17.29
C LEU A 26 2.59 -2.96 -17.60
N GLU A 27 2.96 -3.77 -18.59
CA GLU A 27 2.19 -4.96 -18.97
C GLU A 27 2.17 -6.03 -17.87
N ALA A 28 3.23 -6.12 -17.06
CA ALA A 28 3.24 -7.02 -15.90
C ALA A 28 2.26 -6.52 -14.82
N VAL A 29 2.21 -5.20 -14.57
CA VAL A 29 1.25 -4.60 -13.63
C VAL A 29 -0.19 -4.80 -14.13
N ARG A 30 -0.44 -4.59 -15.42
CA ARG A 30 -1.77 -4.82 -16.03
C ARG A 30 -2.21 -6.29 -15.90
N ALA A 31 -1.30 -7.22 -16.15
CA ALA A 31 -1.58 -8.64 -15.99
C ALA A 31 -1.91 -8.98 -14.52
N LEU A 32 -1.15 -8.43 -13.56
CA LEU A 32 -1.41 -8.60 -12.14
C LEU A 32 -2.80 -8.07 -11.75
N LEU A 33 -3.14 -6.86 -12.18
CA LEU A 33 -4.44 -6.22 -11.92
C LEU A 33 -5.62 -6.87 -12.66
N ALA A 34 -5.36 -7.77 -13.60
CA ALA A 34 -6.37 -8.55 -14.31
C ALA A 34 -6.64 -9.92 -13.64
N THR A 35 -5.96 -10.24 -12.54
CA THR A 35 -6.05 -11.56 -11.88
C THR A 35 -7.46 -11.86 -11.36
N ASP A 36 -8.08 -10.89 -10.68
CA ASP A 36 -9.43 -10.97 -10.14
C ASP A 36 -9.99 -9.57 -9.84
N GLU A 37 -11.22 -9.50 -9.32
CA GLU A 37 -11.89 -8.24 -8.98
C GLU A 37 -11.14 -7.45 -7.89
N GLY A 38 -10.57 -8.14 -6.91
CA GLY A 38 -9.89 -7.55 -5.76
C GLY A 38 -8.50 -7.00 -6.11
N ALA A 39 -7.86 -7.51 -7.16
CA ALA A 39 -6.53 -7.09 -7.58
C ALA A 39 -6.45 -5.58 -7.89
N LYS A 40 -7.56 -4.93 -8.27
CA LYS A 40 -7.62 -3.48 -8.54
C LYS A 40 -7.93 -2.63 -7.31
N ARG A 41 -8.05 -3.23 -6.13
CA ARG A 41 -8.35 -2.54 -4.87
C ARG A 41 -7.16 -2.68 -3.92
N LEU A 42 -7.12 -1.84 -2.89
CA LEU A 42 -6.07 -1.89 -1.88
C LEU A 42 -6.37 -2.94 -0.81
N GLY A 43 -5.33 -3.67 -0.40
CA GLY A 43 -5.35 -4.60 0.73
C GLY A 43 -4.58 -4.08 1.95
N GLU A 44 -3.66 -3.14 1.75
CA GLU A 44 -2.77 -2.65 2.80
C GLU A 44 -2.42 -1.18 2.62
N VAL A 45 -2.23 -0.52 3.76
CA VAL A 45 -1.56 0.77 3.90
C VAL A 45 -0.54 0.62 5.03
N ALA A 46 0.73 0.86 4.73
CA ALA A 46 1.80 0.79 5.71
C ALA A 46 2.58 2.11 5.79
N LEU A 47 2.82 2.57 7.01
CA LEU A 47 3.54 3.82 7.29
C LEU A 47 4.91 3.49 7.84
N VAL A 48 5.93 3.88 7.08
CA VAL A 48 7.34 3.72 7.44
C VAL A 48 8.02 5.09 7.35
N PRO A 49 8.65 5.57 8.44
CA PRO A 49 9.30 6.85 8.43
C PRO A 49 10.54 6.85 7.54
N ALA A 50 10.76 7.93 6.81
CA ALA A 50 11.84 8.10 5.85
C ALA A 50 13.23 8.14 6.49
N ASP A 51 13.32 8.20 7.82
CA ASP A 51 14.57 8.04 8.57
C ASP A 51 14.73 6.61 9.14
N SER A 52 13.99 5.61 8.65
CA SER A 52 14.11 4.22 9.10
C SER A 52 15.54 3.68 8.95
N GLY A 53 15.92 2.70 9.78
CA GLY A 53 17.25 2.10 9.76
C GLY A 53 17.62 1.51 8.39
N VAL A 54 16.65 0.94 7.68
CA VAL A 54 16.85 0.39 6.34
C VAL A 54 17.04 1.50 5.30
N ARG A 55 16.24 2.57 5.37
CA ARG A 55 16.37 3.72 4.46
C ARG A 55 17.75 4.39 4.55
N ARG A 56 18.31 4.49 5.76
CA ARG A 56 19.66 5.03 5.98
C ARG A 56 20.78 4.23 5.31
N ALA A 57 20.53 2.98 4.92
CA ALA A 57 21.50 2.20 4.15
C ALA A 57 21.70 2.75 2.72
N GLY A 58 20.74 3.50 2.18
CA GLY A 58 20.85 4.14 0.86
C GLY A 58 20.91 3.18 -0.33
N VAL A 59 20.47 1.93 -0.15
CA VAL A 59 20.50 0.87 -1.16
C VAL A 59 19.09 0.59 -1.65
N LEU A 60 18.91 0.45 -2.96
CA LEU A 60 17.73 -0.19 -3.55
C LEU A 60 17.96 -1.70 -3.54
N PHE A 61 17.20 -2.44 -2.75
CA PHE A 61 17.49 -3.86 -2.51
C PHE A 61 16.89 -4.77 -3.59
N LEU A 62 15.94 -4.26 -4.40
CA LEU A 62 15.19 -5.04 -5.40
C LEU A 62 14.57 -6.29 -4.77
N ASN A 63 14.12 -6.13 -3.53
CA ASN A 63 13.58 -7.19 -2.71
C ASN A 63 12.47 -6.59 -1.85
N THR A 64 11.24 -7.09 -2.02
CA THR A 64 10.04 -6.57 -1.36
C THR A 64 10.23 -6.41 0.15
N LEU A 65 10.77 -7.43 0.83
CA LEU A 65 10.96 -7.42 2.29
C LEU A 65 11.86 -6.28 2.78
N PHE A 66 12.90 -5.91 2.01
CA PHE A 66 13.80 -4.83 2.41
C PHE A 66 13.26 -3.47 1.99
N ASP A 67 12.69 -3.37 0.79
CA ASP A 67 12.23 -2.10 0.26
C ASP A 67 10.92 -1.63 0.95
N GLU A 68 10.03 -2.54 1.41
CA GLU A 68 8.84 -2.21 2.22
C GLU A 68 9.21 -1.57 3.57
N ASN A 69 10.36 -1.95 4.13
CA ASN A 69 10.86 -1.39 5.40
C ASN A 69 11.69 -0.10 5.19
N ALA A 70 11.87 0.33 3.95
CA ALA A 70 12.61 1.53 3.58
C ALA A 70 11.71 2.74 3.26
N ALA A 71 10.43 2.53 2.98
CA ALA A 71 9.47 3.59 2.66
C ALA A 71 8.03 3.12 2.91
N SER A 72 7.13 4.06 3.22
CA SER A 72 5.70 3.77 3.28
C SER A 72 5.21 3.15 1.96
N HIS A 73 4.30 2.19 2.03
CA HIS A 73 3.82 1.44 0.87
C HIS A 73 2.32 1.19 0.92
N LEU A 74 1.80 0.81 -0.26
CA LEU A 74 0.44 0.32 -0.45
C LEU A 74 0.51 -1.06 -1.07
N ALA A 75 -0.51 -1.89 -0.84
CA ALA A 75 -0.63 -3.19 -1.51
C ALA A 75 -1.92 -3.32 -2.31
N PHE A 76 -1.81 -3.90 -3.50
CA PHE A 76 -2.94 -4.30 -4.34
C PHE A 76 -3.41 -5.67 -3.87
N GLY A 77 -4.72 -5.90 -3.91
CA GLY A 77 -5.29 -7.21 -3.67
C GLY A 77 -5.50 -7.51 -2.19
N GLN A 78 -5.15 -8.73 -1.78
CA GLN A 78 -5.60 -9.38 -0.55
C GLN A 78 -5.20 -8.58 0.69
N ALA A 79 -6.17 -8.28 1.55
CA ALA A 79 -5.87 -7.74 2.88
C ALA A 79 -5.47 -8.86 3.85
N TYR A 80 -4.60 -8.56 4.81
CA TYR A 80 -4.33 -9.47 5.94
C TYR A 80 -5.50 -9.48 6.92
N SER A 81 -5.93 -10.68 7.32
CA SER A 81 -7.07 -10.85 8.25
C SER A 81 -6.80 -10.25 9.63
N GLU A 82 -5.54 -10.24 10.01
CA GLU A 82 -4.98 -9.73 11.25
C GLU A 82 -5.20 -8.22 11.41
N ASN A 83 -5.37 -7.49 10.29
CA ASN A 83 -5.65 -6.06 10.28
C ASN A 83 -7.13 -5.73 10.55
N LEU A 84 -8.00 -6.75 10.60
CA LEU A 84 -9.39 -6.59 10.96
C LEU A 84 -9.67 -7.27 12.30
N LYS A 85 -10.08 -6.49 13.29
CA LYS A 85 -10.42 -7.00 14.63
C LYS A 85 -11.48 -8.10 14.55
N ASP A 86 -11.20 -9.23 15.21
CA ASP A 86 -12.04 -10.44 15.28
C ASP A 86 -12.29 -11.12 13.90
N ALA A 87 -11.45 -10.90 12.89
CA ALA A 87 -11.64 -11.47 11.55
C ALA A 87 -11.64 -13.00 11.49
N ASP A 88 -10.95 -13.65 12.43
CA ASP A 88 -10.92 -15.11 12.61
C ASP A 88 -12.30 -15.69 12.95
N ARG A 89 -13.18 -14.86 13.52
CA ARG A 89 -14.55 -15.23 13.93
C ARG A 89 -15.60 -14.89 12.88
N LEU A 90 -15.20 -14.27 11.78
CA LEU A 90 -16.11 -13.79 10.75
C LEU A 90 -16.08 -14.71 9.53
N ALA A 91 -17.26 -14.97 8.97
CA ALA A 91 -17.37 -15.55 7.63
C ALA A 91 -16.78 -14.59 6.57
N PRO A 92 -16.30 -15.10 5.42
CA PRO A 92 -15.71 -14.28 4.36
C PRO A 92 -16.58 -13.07 3.95
N GLU A 93 -17.88 -13.27 3.81
CA GLU A 93 -18.84 -12.23 3.42
C GLU A 93 -18.94 -11.12 4.46
N ALA A 94 -18.84 -11.48 5.74
CA ALA A 94 -18.85 -10.51 6.83
C ALA A 94 -17.53 -9.71 6.90
N ARG A 95 -16.39 -10.31 6.50
CA ARG A 95 -15.12 -9.57 6.36
C ARG A 95 -15.19 -8.58 5.20
N LYS A 96 -15.70 -9.01 4.04
CA LYS A 96 -15.92 -8.15 2.87
C LYS A 96 -16.85 -6.99 3.19
N ALA A 97 -17.93 -7.24 3.92
CA ALA A 97 -18.87 -6.19 4.38
C ALA A 97 -18.23 -5.16 5.32
N ARG A 98 -17.12 -5.49 5.99
CA ARG A 98 -16.32 -4.58 6.82
C ARG A 98 -15.19 -3.88 6.04
N GLY A 99 -15.18 -4.01 4.72
CA GLY A 99 -14.21 -3.34 3.84
C GLY A 99 -12.91 -4.11 3.63
N MET A 100 -12.80 -5.36 4.11
CA MET A 100 -11.62 -6.18 3.85
C MET A 100 -11.61 -6.64 2.38
N ASN A 101 -10.54 -6.32 1.66
CA ASN A 101 -10.38 -6.75 0.28
C ASN A 101 -9.96 -8.23 0.18
N GLU A 102 -10.46 -8.93 -0.83
CA GLU A 102 -10.18 -10.35 -1.08
C GLU A 102 -9.68 -10.52 -2.52
N SER A 103 -8.54 -11.18 -2.69
CA SER A 103 -7.87 -11.35 -3.97
C SER A 103 -6.88 -12.53 -3.93
N LEU A 104 -6.50 -13.05 -5.09
CA LEU A 104 -5.46 -14.07 -5.23
C LEU A 104 -4.05 -13.48 -5.19
N VAL A 105 -3.93 -12.16 -5.30
CA VAL A 105 -2.64 -11.46 -5.29
C VAL A 105 -2.52 -10.56 -4.07
N HIS A 106 -1.30 -10.36 -3.60
CA HIS A 106 -0.91 -9.30 -2.68
C HIS A 106 0.39 -8.72 -3.24
N GLN A 107 0.39 -7.45 -3.62
CA GLN A 107 1.55 -6.82 -4.23
C GLN A 107 1.78 -5.43 -3.69
N ASP A 108 2.86 -5.28 -2.93
CA ASP A 108 3.34 -4.03 -2.39
C ASP A 108 4.02 -3.17 -3.45
N TRP A 109 3.82 -1.86 -3.37
CA TRP A 109 4.68 -0.86 -3.99
C TRP A 109 4.86 0.35 -3.07
N MET A 110 6.08 0.85 -3.06
CA MET A 110 6.49 1.94 -2.18
C MET A 110 6.05 3.29 -2.75
N ILE A 111 5.53 4.15 -1.87
CA ILE A 111 5.05 5.51 -2.18
C ILE A 111 5.66 6.57 -1.26
N GLY A 112 6.30 6.18 -0.16
CA GLY A 112 6.85 7.09 0.83
C GLY A 112 8.13 7.79 0.37
N SER A 113 8.31 9.04 0.79
CA SER A 113 9.53 9.82 0.60
C SER A 113 9.65 10.92 1.67
N GLU A 114 10.75 11.67 1.67
CA GLU A 114 10.91 12.86 2.53
C GLU A 114 10.07 14.07 2.08
N GLU A 115 9.33 13.93 0.98
CA GLU A 115 8.43 14.94 0.42
C GLU A 115 6.95 14.61 0.68
N VAL A 116 6.66 13.48 1.34
CA VAL A 116 5.30 13.03 1.61
C VAL A 116 4.87 13.43 3.01
N ASP A 117 3.72 14.10 3.10
CA ASP A 117 2.97 14.32 4.33
C ASP A 117 1.80 13.34 4.40
N VAL A 118 1.43 12.91 5.61
CA VAL A 118 0.30 12.00 5.85
C VAL A 118 -0.63 12.59 6.90
N LEU A 119 -1.89 12.78 6.53
CA LEU A 119 -2.96 13.25 7.41
C LEU A 119 -3.93 12.11 7.71
N GLY A 120 -4.23 11.91 8.99
CA GLY A 120 -5.36 11.08 9.41
C GLY A 120 -6.63 11.92 9.47
N VAL A 121 -7.71 11.44 8.86
CA VAL A 121 -9.03 12.09 8.87
C VAL A 121 -9.93 11.38 9.87
N ARG A 122 -10.43 12.10 10.88
CA ARG A 122 -11.37 11.58 11.88
C ARG A 122 -12.79 11.47 11.32
N GLU A 123 -13.66 10.72 11.99
CA GLU A 123 -15.08 10.60 11.62
C GLU A 123 -15.81 11.95 11.56
N ASP A 124 -15.39 12.92 12.36
CA ASP A 124 -15.93 14.29 12.36
C ASP A 124 -15.32 15.20 11.29
N GLY A 125 -14.46 14.67 10.41
CA GLY A 125 -13.77 15.38 9.34
C GLY A 125 -12.53 16.16 9.78
N ARG A 126 -12.16 16.16 11.07
CA ARG A 126 -10.92 16.82 11.51
C ARG A 126 -9.69 16.06 11.04
N GLU A 127 -8.73 16.80 10.53
CA GLU A 127 -7.42 16.29 10.12
C GLU A 127 -6.43 16.31 11.29
N VAL A 128 -5.60 15.27 11.36
CA VAL A 128 -4.48 15.14 12.30
C VAL A 128 -3.25 14.80 11.49
N VAL A 129 -2.19 15.59 11.62
CA VAL A 129 -0.91 15.27 10.99
C VAL A 129 -0.33 14.02 11.66
N LEU A 130 -0.15 12.96 10.86
CA LEU A 130 0.51 11.73 11.30
C LEU A 130 1.99 11.77 10.94
N MET A 131 2.30 12.18 9.70
CA MET A 131 3.66 12.34 9.22
C MET A 131 3.84 13.67 8.50
N GLU A 132 4.97 14.32 8.74
CA GLU A 132 5.42 15.52 8.03
C GLU A 132 6.80 15.25 7.42
N ARG A 133 6.95 15.48 6.12
CA ARG A 133 8.18 15.24 5.35
C ARG A 133 8.75 13.85 5.58
N GLY A 134 7.87 12.86 5.51
CA GLY A 134 8.16 11.45 5.70
C GLY A 134 8.51 11.03 7.14
N ARG A 135 8.36 11.88 8.15
CA ARG A 135 8.69 11.56 9.57
C ARG A 135 7.46 11.66 10.45
N TRP A 136 7.42 10.91 11.55
CA TRP A 136 6.33 11.02 12.53
C TRP A 136 6.23 12.45 13.07
N ALA A 137 5.02 13.00 13.09
CA ALA A 137 4.73 14.34 13.61
C ALA A 137 4.56 14.37 15.15
N PHE A 138 4.72 13.22 15.81
CA PHE A 138 4.61 13.05 17.25
C PHE A 138 5.75 12.17 17.76
N ALA A 139 6.03 12.24 19.07
CA ALA A 139 7.01 11.37 19.70
C ALA A 139 6.49 9.93 19.72
N VAL A 140 7.30 9.02 19.19
CA VAL A 140 7.07 7.56 19.18
C VAL A 140 7.90 6.91 20.28
#